data_AF-A0A2N6A8Y8-F1
#
_entry.id   AF-A0A2N6A8Y8-F1
#
_cell.length_a   1.000
_cell.length_b   1.000
_cell.length_c   1.000
_cell.angle_alpha   90.00
_cell.angle_beta   90.00
_cell.angle_gamma   90.00
#
_symmetry.space_group_name_H-M   'P 1'
#
loop_
_entity.id
_entity.type
_entity.pdbx_description
1 polymer ?
#
loop_
_entity_poly.entity_id
_entity_poly.type
_entity_poly.pdbx_seq_one_letter_code
_entity_poly.pdbx_strand_id
1 'polypeptide(L)'
;MNKIIKNNQGATAILFTMLVLSAMLFVALTASNIIQNGLKMSQAHLNSTKAYYGAEAGAEKVLWEIRKNGQDPIENAWDGSGGQCIEFDAYPSGVIHPDHTALCNTVSSDIIKQELDNEVIYRIEYSYSGGRVRFKNVGNYHDVTQRVVEVTYVDN
;
A
#
# COMPACT_ATOMS: atom_id res chain seq x y z
N MET A 1 -61.52 -28.27 37.45
CA MET A 1 -60.47 -28.26 36.40
C MET A 1 -60.08 -26.87 35.86
N ASN A 2 -60.46 -25.74 36.48
CA ASN A 2 -60.16 -24.39 35.94
C ASN A 2 -58.88 -23.69 36.47
N LYS A 3 -58.14 -24.28 37.43
CA LYS A 3 -56.94 -23.63 38.00
C LYS A 3 -55.64 -23.88 37.22
N ILE A 4 -55.59 -24.94 36.41
CA ILE A 4 -54.38 -25.28 35.62
C ILE A 4 -54.23 -24.34 34.42
N ILE A 5 -55.34 -23.89 33.82
CA ILE A 5 -55.33 -23.03 32.62
C ILE A 5 -54.84 -21.60 32.94
N LYS A 6 -55.06 -21.08 34.15
CA LYS A 6 -54.57 -19.75 34.57
C LYS A 6 -53.07 -19.70 34.84
N ASN A 7 -52.42 -20.83 35.14
CA ASN A 7 -50.98 -20.87 35.43
C ASN A 7 -50.12 -20.77 34.15
N ASN A 8 -50.66 -21.19 33.00
CA ASN A 8 -49.95 -21.15 31.71
C ASN A 8 -49.83 -19.74 31.11
N GLN A 9 -50.63 -18.78 31.59
CA GLN A 9 -50.57 -17.38 31.14
C GLN A 9 -49.29 -16.67 31.64
N GLY A 10 -48.81 -17.01 32.84
CA GLY A 10 -47.54 -16.48 33.36
C GLY A 10 -46.32 -17.05 32.63
N ALA A 11 -46.32 -18.36 32.36
CA ALA A 11 -45.22 -19.03 31.65
C ALA A 11 -45.08 -18.57 30.20
N THR A 12 -46.20 -18.32 29.50
CA THR A 12 -46.20 -17.79 28.13
C THR A 12 -45.69 -16.35 28.08
N ALA A 13 -46.07 -15.50 29.04
CA ALA A 13 -45.53 -14.13 29.14
C ALA A 13 -44.00 -14.12 29.32
N ILE A 14 -43.45 -14.99 30.18
CA ILE A 14 -42.00 -15.12 30.38
C ILE A 14 -41.30 -15.57 29.08
N LEU A 15 -41.84 -16.58 28.38
CA LEU A 15 -41.29 -17.04 27.11
C LEU A 15 -41.29 -15.95 26.03
N PHE A 16 -42.36 -15.15 25.94
CA PHE A 16 -42.41 -14.02 25.01
C PHE A 16 -41.34 -12.98 25.35
N THR A 17 -41.14 -12.63 26.62
CA THR A 17 -40.09 -11.67 27.00
C THR A 17 -38.69 -12.20 26.70
N MET A 18 -38.42 -13.49 26.91
CA MET A 18 -37.14 -14.10 26.55
C MET A 18 -36.91 -14.09 25.03
N LEU A 19 -37.95 -14.35 24.24
CA LEU A 19 -37.87 -14.28 22.78
C LEU A 19 -37.57 -12.85 22.31
N VAL A 20 -38.27 -11.85 22.85
CA VAL A 20 -38.03 -10.44 22.52
C VAL A 20 -36.62 -10.01 22.92
N LEU A 21 -36.16 -10.35 24.13
CA LEU A 21 -34.79 -10.06 24.57
C LEU A 21 -33.73 -10.72 23.69
N SER A 22 -33.96 -11.98 23.28
CA SER A 22 -33.05 -12.71 22.40
C SER A 22 -32.97 -12.09 21.01
N ALA A 23 -34.12 -11.65 20.46
CA ALA A 23 -34.16 -10.95 19.18
C ALA A 23 -33.43 -9.60 19.25
N MET A 24 -33.64 -8.82 20.31
CA MET A 24 -32.93 -7.55 20.52
C MET A 24 -31.41 -7.76 20.66
N LEU A 25 -30.99 -8.78 21.40
CA LEU A 25 -29.58 -9.14 21.53
C LEU A 25 -28.97 -9.50 20.17
N PHE A 26 -29.68 -10.28 19.36
CA PHE A 26 -29.21 -10.65 18.01
C PHE A 26 -29.03 -9.41 17.11
N VAL A 27 -29.96 -8.47 17.13
CA VAL A 27 -29.85 -7.21 16.37
C VAL A 27 -28.68 -6.37 16.89
N ALA A 28 -28.48 -6.27 18.20
CA ALA A 28 -27.35 -5.55 18.77
C ALA A 28 -26.00 -6.17 18.38
N LEU A 29 -25.90 -7.51 18.40
CA LEU A 29 -24.69 -8.23 17.99
C LEU A 29 -24.38 -8.04 16.50
N THR A 30 -25.40 -8.11 15.63
CA THR A 30 -25.20 -7.87 14.19
C THR A 30 -24.78 -6.43 13.91
N ALA A 31 -25.41 -5.44 14.57
CA ALA A 31 -25.00 -4.04 14.46
C ALA A 31 -23.55 -3.81 14.93
N SER A 32 -23.16 -4.39 16.07
CA SER A 32 -21.78 -4.32 16.58
C SER A 32 -20.76 -4.86 15.58
N ASN A 33 -21.05 -6.01 14.95
CA ASN A 33 -20.16 -6.60 13.95
C ASN A 33 -19.99 -5.70 12.72
N ILE A 34 -21.07 -5.06 12.25
CA ILE A 34 -21.01 -4.12 11.13
C ILE A 34 -20.13 -2.91 11.48
N ILE A 35 -20.31 -2.34 12.68
CA ILE A 35 -19.53 -1.18 13.13
C ILE A 35 -18.03 -1.55 13.23
N GLN A 36 -17.71 -2.69 13.84
CA GLN A 36 -16.32 -3.15 13.95
C GLN A 36 -15.67 -3.36 12.58
N ASN A 37 -16.40 -3.94 11.63
CA ASN A 37 -15.90 -4.10 10.26
C ASN A 37 -15.70 -2.75 9.55
N GLY A 38 -16.63 -1.80 9.75
CA GLY A 38 -16.50 -0.44 9.24
C GLY A 38 -15.26 0.29 9.77
N LEU A 39 -14.96 0.15 11.07
CA LEU A 39 -13.75 0.73 11.67
C LEU A 39 -12.47 0.12 11.10
N LYS A 40 -12.42 -1.21 10.94
CA LYS A 40 -11.27 -1.90 10.32
C LYS A 40 -11.06 -1.45 8.87
N MET A 41 -12.13 -1.34 8.10
CA MET A 41 -12.07 -0.87 6.71
C MET A 41 -11.60 0.58 6.63
N SER A 42 -12.10 1.45 7.50
CA SER A 42 -11.68 2.86 7.57
C SER A 42 -10.19 2.99 7.88
N GLN A 43 -9.69 2.24 8.86
CA GLN A 43 -8.27 2.21 9.19
C GLN A 43 -7.41 1.70 8.03
N ALA A 44 -7.84 0.62 7.37
CA ALA A 44 -7.16 0.09 6.19
C ALA A 44 -7.12 1.11 5.04
N HIS A 45 -8.18 1.90 4.87
CA HIS A 45 -8.24 2.96 3.87
C HIS A 45 -7.24 4.08 4.19
N LEU A 46 -7.22 4.59 5.42
CA LEU A 46 -6.28 5.63 5.85
C LEU A 46 -4.82 5.18 5.67
N ASN A 47 -4.50 3.95 6.09
CA ASN A 47 -3.17 3.38 5.91
C ASN A 47 -2.81 3.21 4.43
N SER A 48 -3.80 2.87 3.59
CA SER A 48 -3.61 2.75 2.14
C SER A 48 -3.29 4.09 1.50
N THR A 49 -3.98 5.18 1.89
CA THR A 49 -3.70 6.51 1.37
C THR A 49 -2.27 6.95 1.71
N LYS A 50 -1.79 6.66 2.92
CA LYS A 50 -0.40 6.95 3.31
C LYS A 50 0.62 6.14 2.51
N ALA A 51 0.36 4.85 2.30
CA ALA A 51 1.21 4.02 1.44
C ALA A 51 1.19 4.48 -0.02
N TYR A 52 0.04 4.91 -0.56
CA TYR A 52 -0.04 5.50 -1.89
C TYR A 52 0.77 6.78 -2.01
N TYR A 53 0.65 7.68 -1.03
CA TYR A 53 1.45 8.89 -0.97
C TYR A 53 2.95 8.60 -1.07
N GLY A 54 3.44 7.60 -0.35
CA GLY A 54 4.84 7.16 -0.49
C GLY A 54 5.18 6.65 -1.89
N ALA A 55 4.32 5.81 -2.48
CA ALA A 55 4.54 5.27 -3.81
C ALA A 55 4.56 6.37 -4.89
N GLU A 56 3.66 7.34 -4.80
CA GLU A 56 3.59 8.50 -5.70
C GLU A 56 4.77 9.44 -5.52
N ALA A 57 5.20 9.69 -4.28
CA ALA A 57 6.39 10.51 -4.01
C ALA A 57 7.64 9.90 -4.64
N GLY A 58 7.82 8.57 -4.54
CA GLY A 58 8.89 7.86 -5.22
C GLY A 58 8.80 7.99 -6.74
N ALA A 59 7.60 7.81 -7.31
CA ALA A 59 7.37 7.95 -8.75
C ALA A 59 7.70 9.36 -9.25
N GLU A 60 7.24 10.40 -8.56
CA GLU A 60 7.54 11.79 -8.94
C GLU A 60 9.02 12.11 -8.81
N LYS A 61 9.70 11.57 -7.78
CA LYS A 61 11.15 11.73 -7.63
C LYS A 61 11.90 11.13 -8.81
N VAL A 62 11.53 9.93 -9.27
CA VAL A 62 12.10 9.31 -10.48
C VAL A 62 11.87 10.20 -11.69
N LEU A 63 10.63 10.65 -11.93
CA LEU A 63 10.29 11.52 -13.05
C LEU A 63 11.09 12.83 -13.04
N TRP A 64 11.29 13.39 -11.84
CA TRP A 64 12.06 14.62 -11.66
C TRP A 64 13.53 14.44 -12.00
N GLU A 65 14.18 13.38 -11.52
CA GLU A 65 15.61 13.15 -11.82
C GLU A 65 15.84 12.92 -13.33
N ILE A 66 14.96 12.14 -13.98
CA ILE A 66 15.00 11.92 -15.43
C ILE A 66 14.96 13.27 -16.18
N ARG A 67 14.01 14.15 -15.81
CA ARG A 67 13.85 15.47 -16.44
C ARG A 67 15.01 16.41 -16.13
N LYS A 68 15.49 16.43 -14.88
CA LYS A 68 16.58 17.31 -14.43
C LYS A 68 17.90 16.98 -15.10
N ASN A 69 18.21 15.70 -15.24
CA ASN A 69 19.46 15.24 -15.85
C ASN A 69 19.40 15.22 -17.38
N GLY A 70 18.22 15.47 -17.97
CA GLY A 70 18.03 15.40 -19.42
C GLY A 70 18.27 13.99 -19.98
N GLN A 71 18.13 12.97 -19.14
CA GLN A 71 18.39 11.59 -19.48
C GLN A 71 17.13 10.99 -20.11
N ASP A 72 17.24 10.48 -21.33
CA ASP A 72 16.24 9.55 -21.85
C ASP A 72 16.41 8.21 -21.12
N PRO A 73 15.39 7.71 -20.40
CA PRO A 73 15.49 6.47 -19.64
C PRO A 73 15.71 5.25 -20.54
N ILE A 74 15.32 5.30 -21.82
CA ILE A 74 15.47 4.21 -22.80
C ILE A 74 16.83 4.27 -23.48
N GLU A 75 17.21 5.42 -24.06
CA GLU A 75 18.46 5.55 -24.81
C GLU A 75 19.70 5.43 -23.90
N ASN A 76 19.61 5.96 -22.68
CA ASN A 76 20.72 5.94 -21.71
C ASN A 76 20.76 4.67 -20.85
N ALA A 77 19.84 3.72 -21.08
CA ALA A 77 19.93 2.39 -20.47
C ALA A 77 21.02 1.51 -21.11
N TRP A 78 21.70 1.97 -22.17
CA TRP A 78 22.60 1.14 -22.98
C TRP A 78 23.90 1.82 -23.44
N ASP A 79 24.60 2.51 -22.56
CA ASP A 79 25.98 2.90 -22.88
C ASP A 79 26.96 2.29 -21.89
N GLY A 80 27.46 1.09 -22.24
CA GLY A 80 28.57 0.42 -21.57
C GLY A 80 29.92 1.16 -21.65
N SER A 81 29.94 2.45 -21.99
CA SER A 81 31.15 3.27 -22.15
C SER A 81 31.34 4.32 -21.03
N GLY A 82 30.50 4.34 -19.99
CA GLY A 82 30.65 5.24 -18.84
C GLY A 82 29.32 5.78 -18.31
N GLY A 83 28.40 4.86 -18.03
CA GLY A 83 26.95 5.06 -17.86
C GLY A 83 26.50 6.29 -17.07
N GLN A 84 25.58 7.03 -17.68
CA GLN A 84 24.79 8.06 -17.02
C GLN A 84 23.76 7.40 -16.08
N CYS A 85 24.14 7.15 -14.83
CA CYS A 85 23.21 6.64 -13.83
C CYS A 85 22.20 7.74 -13.42
N ILE A 86 20.99 7.33 -13.00
CA ILE A 86 20.07 8.23 -12.29
C ILE A 86 20.51 8.25 -10.83
N GLU A 87 21.19 9.33 -10.44
CA GLU A 87 21.61 9.57 -9.06
C GLU A 87 20.45 10.21 -8.28
N PHE A 88 20.18 9.66 -7.09
CA PHE A 88 19.19 10.22 -6.18
C PHE A 88 19.91 10.81 -4.97
N ASP A 89 19.70 12.10 -4.71
CA ASP A 89 20.29 12.85 -3.59
C ASP A 89 19.84 12.36 -2.19
N ALA A 90 19.03 11.30 -2.08
CA ALA A 90 18.38 10.87 -0.83
C ALA A 90 19.24 9.88 -0.04
N TYR A 91 19.53 10.17 1.23
CA TYR A 91 20.31 9.31 2.13
C TYR A 91 19.54 8.03 2.54
N PRO A 92 20.13 6.82 2.46
CA PRO A 92 21.46 6.54 1.93
C PRO A 92 21.46 6.72 0.41
N SER A 93 22.34 7.59 -0.09
CA SER A 93 22.45 7.99 -1.50
C SER A 93 22.46 6.74 -2.39
N GLY A 94 21.33 6.48 -3.02
CA GLY A 94 21.12 5.34 -3.88
C GLY A 94 21.31 5.76 -5.33
N VAL A 95 22.12 5.02 -6.06
CA VAL A 95 22.24 5.18 -7.51
C VAL A 95 21.43 4.07 -8.15
N ILE A 96 20.47 4.41 -9.02
CA ILE A 96 19.80 3.39 -9.84
C ILE A 96 20.69 3.11 -11.05
N HIS A 97 21.16 1.87 -11.14
CA HIS A 97 21.90 1.39 -12.30
C HIS A 97 20.94 0.71 -13.28
N PRO A 98 20.92 1.15 -14.55
CA PRO A 98 20.39 0.32 -15.61
C PRO A 98 21.44 -0.74 -15.93
N ASP A 99 21.40 -1.91 -15.31
CA ASP A 99 22.55 -2.81 -15.46
C ASP A 99 22.26 -4.28 -15.69
N HIS A 100 23.19 -4.91 -16.43
CA HIS A 100 23.55 -6.29 -16.15
C HIS A 100 25.09 -6.57 -16.02
N THR A 101 26.02 -5.61 -16.22
CA THR A 101 27.49 -5.80 -16.01
C THR A 101 28.36 -4.58 -15.52
N ALA A 102 27.81 -3.62 -14.78
CA ALA A 102 28.35 -2.60 -13.85
C ALA A 102 29.17 -1.41 -14.47
N LEU A 103 29.33 -0.17 -13.91
CA LEU A 103 29.28 0.42 -12.56
C LEU A 103 28.94 1.95 -12.58
N CYS A 104 28.17 2.47 -11.60
CA CYS A 104 28.54 3.72 -10.88
C CYS A 104 28.89 3.31 -9.43
N ASN A 105 30.18 3.41 -9.08
CA ASN A 105 30.79 2.53 -8.08
C ASN A 105 30.30 2.70 -6.64
N THR A 106 29.52 1.69 -6.19
CA THR A 106 29.17 1.31 -4.80
C THR A 106 28.28 2.29 -4.03
N VAL A 107 27.03 1.96 -3.66
CA VAL A 107 26.57 0.70 -3.03
C VAL A 107 25.31 0.11 -3.66
N SER A 108 25.42 -1.19 -3.91
CA SER A 108 24.38 -2.19 -4.13
C SER A 108 23.21 -2.10 -3.15
N SER A 109 22.01 -1.89 -3.67
CA SER A 109 20.97 -2.93 -3.70
C SER A 109 19.68 -2.32 -4.25
N ASP A 110 19.41 -2.46 -5.54
CA ASP A 110 18.13 -2.51 -6.31
C ASP A 110 16.85 -1.77 -5.82
N ILE A 111 16.96 -0.93 -4.81
CA ILE A 111 15.93 -0.56 -3.86
C ILE A 111 16.39 0.75 -3.20
N ILE A 112 16.08 1.89 -3.80
CA ILE A 112 16.23 3.18 -3.11
C ILE A 112 15.15 3.27 -2.06
N LYS A 113 15.52 3.25 -0.77
CA LYS A 113 14.58 3.46 0.34
C LYS A 113 14.75 4.86 0.89
N GLN A 114 13.65 5.60 0.95
CA GLN A 114 13.62 6.87 1.67
C GLN A 114 12.42 6.91 2.61
N GLU A 115 12.67 7.36 3.83
CA GLU A 115 11.66 7.63 4.85
C GLU A 115 11.20 9.09 4.72
N LEU A 116 9.88 9.29 4.78
CA LEU A 116 9.22 10.59 4.78
C LEU A 116 8.75 10.94 6.21
N ASP A 117 8.44 12.21 6.46
CA ASP A 117 8.08 12.79 7.78
C ASP A 117 6.81 12.20 8.46
N ASN A 118 6.29 11.06 8.01
CA ASN A 118 5.09 10.40 8.53
C ASN A 118 5.24 8.88 8.65
N GLU A 119 6.45 8.37 8.87
CA GLU A 119 6.75 6.92 8.95
C GLU A 119 6.35 6.16 7.66
N VAL A 120 6.27 6.89 6.54
CA VAL A 120 6.04 6.33 5.22
C VAL A 120 7.40 6.13 4.59
N ILE A 121 7.65 4.90 4.14
CA ILE A 121 8.86 4.54 3.44
C ILE A 121 8.49 4.25 2.00
N TYR A 122 9.16 4.87 1.04
CA TYR A 122 9.03 4.45 -0.35
C TYR A 122 10.29 3.72 -0.81
N ARG A 123 10.09 2.82 -1.77
CA ARG A 123 11.12 2.02 -2.42
C ARG A 123 11.00 2.17 -3.93
N ILE A 124 12.10 2.41 -4.63
CA ILE A 124 12.13 2.41 -6.09
C ILE A 124 12.86 1.16 -6.57
N GLU A 125 12.18 0.35 -7.39
CA GLU A 125 12.72 -0.82 -8.09
C GLU A 125 12.80 -0.49 -9.59
N TYR A 126 13.92 -0.82 -10.22
CA TYR A 126 14.17 -0.59 -11.64
C TYR A 126 14.23 -1.91 -12.40
N SER A 127 13.70 -1.95 -13.62
CA SER A 127 13.90 -3.07 -14.54
C SER A 127 13.90 -2.61 -15.99
N TYR A 128 14.77 -3.22 -16.80
CA TYR A 128 14.83 -3.01 -18.23
C TYR A 128 14.68 -4.35 -18.96
N SER A 129 13.73 -4.43 -19.90
CA SER A 129 13.55 -5.64 -20.70
C SER A 129 12.93 -5.31 -22.06
N GLY A 130 13.59 -5.71 -23.14
CA GLY A 130 13.07 -5.63 -24.50
C GLY A 130 12.71 -4.21 -24.95
N GLY A 131 13.58 -3.22 -24.71
CA GLY A 131 13.33 -1.82 -25.08
C GLY A 131 12.30 -1.11 -24.19
N ARG A 132 11.97 -1.69 -23.03
CA ARG A 132 11.03 -1.10 -22.07
C ARG A 132 11.73 -0.90 -20.75
N VAL A 133 11.57 0.30 -20.20
CA VAL A 133 12.12 0.68 -18.89
C VAL A 133 10.96 0.79 -17.92
N ARG A 134 11.08 0.15 -16.76
CA ARG A 134 10.03 0.13 -15.75
C ARG A 134 10.59 0.54 -14.40
N PHE A 135 9.96 1.55 -13.82
CA PHE A 135 10.17 1.99 -12.45
C PHE A 135 8.97 1.57 -11.61
N LYS A 136 9.19 0.67 -10.66
CA LYS A 136 8.19 0.19 -9.73
C LYS A 136 8.41 0.85 -8.37
N ASN A 137 7.53 1.77 -8.02
CA ASN A 137 7.59 2.56 -6.81
C ASN A 137 6.67 1.93 -5.76
N VAL A 138 7.24 1.43 -4.67
CA VAL A 138 6.55 0.73 -3.59
C VAL A 138 6.52 1.63 -2.37
N GLY A 139 5.34 2.14 -2.02
CA GLY A 139 5.11 2.85 -0.78
C GLY A 139 4.66 1.90 0.33
N ASN A 140 5.24 2.05 1.50
CA ASN A 140 5.03 1.21 2.66
C ASN A 140 4.73 2.09 3.88
N TYR A 141 3.70 1.72 4.62
CA TYR A 141 3.34 2.35 5.90
C TYR A 141 3.32 1.30 7.01
N HIS A 142 4.20 1.48 8.01
CA HIS A 142 4.43 0.60 9.16
C HIS A 142 4.65 -0.90 8.82
N ASP A 143 5.17 -1.24 7.64
CA ASP A 143 5.34 -2.65 7.19
C ASP A 143 4.04 -3.48 7.12
N VAL A 144 2.88 -2.85 7.30
CA VAL A 144 1.57 -3.51 7.29
C VAL A 144 0.82 -3.23 5.98
N THR A 145 0.96 -2.02 5.42
CA THR A 145 0.24 -1.63 4.21
C THR A 145 1.21 -1.22 3.13
N GLN A 146 1.13 -1.91 1.98
CA GLN A 146 1.95 -1.63 0.80
C GLN A 146 1.07 -1.27 -0.39
N ARG A 147 1.51 -0.24 -1.13
CA ARG A 147 0.92 0.21 -2.39
C ARG A 147 2.02 0.41 -3.41
N VAL A 148 1.68 0.22 -4.68
CA VAL A 148 2.65 0.22 -5.77
C VAL A 148 2.14 1.11 -6.88
N VAL A 149 3.02 1.97 -7.39
CA VAL A 149 2.82 2.79 -8.58
C VAL A 149 3.92 2.45 -9.57
N GLU A 150 3.55 2.04 -10.77
CA GLU A 150 4.48 1.64 -11.82
C GLU A 150 4.47 2.66 -12.96
N VAL A 151 5.66 3.09 -13.37
CA VAL A 151 5.87 3.97 -14.53
C VAL A 151 6.69 3.19 -15.54
N THR A 152 6.18 3.08 -16.77
CA THR A 152 6.86 2.37 -17.86
C THR A 152 7.10 3.31 -19.03
N TYR A 153 8.33 3.31 -19.53
CA TYR A 153 8.73 3.94 -20.78
C TYR A 153 8.92 2.87 -21.85
N VAL A 154 8.47 3.18 -23.06
CA VAL A 154 8.52 2.29 -24.22
C VAL A 154 9.02 3.13 -25.39
N ASP A 155 9.96 2.58 -26.16
CA ASP A 155 10.42 3.21 -27.39
C ASP A 155 9.33 3.09 -28.46
N ASN A 156 9.05 4.17 -29.19
CA ASN A 156 7.95 4.22 -30.18
C ASN A 156 8.42 3.82 -31.58
#